data_AF-A0A7T7I512-F1
#
_entry.id   AF-A0A7T7I512-F1
#
_cell.length_a   1.000
_cell.length_b   1.000
_cell.length_c   1.000
_cell.angle_alpha   90.00
_cell.angle_beta   90.00
_cell.angle_gamma   90.00
#
_symmetry.space_group_name_H-M   'P 1'
#
loop_
_entity.id
_entity.type
_entity.pdbx_description
1 polymer ?
#
loop_
_entity_poly.entity_id
_entity_poly.type
_entity_poly.pdbx_seq_one_letter_code
_entity_poly.pdbx_strand_id
1 'polypeptide(L)' 'MEEPHRRIRAAHTTSTITVYQAYRPQIGQPAAREGRFPPAWKRDRMTWVKERS' A
#
# COMPACT_ATOMS: atom_id res chain seq x y z
N MET A 1 6.10 -29.01 -3.56
CA MET A 1 6.91 -27.95 -2.93
C MET A 1 5.96 -27.22 -1.99
N GLU A 2 6.26 -27.21 -0.69
CA GLU A 2 5.35 -26.68 0.34
C GLU A 2 5.42 -25.15 0.38
N GLU A 3 4.28 -24.47 0.36
CA GLU A 3 4.26 -23.01 0.36
C GLU A 3 4.64 -22.43 1.74
N PRO A 4 5.50 -21.41 1.81
CA PRO A 4 5.85 -20.77 3.08
C PRO A 4 4.62 -20.13 3.73
N HIS A 5 4.38 -20.47 5.00
CA HIS A 5 3.22 -20.01 5.79
C HIS A 5 3.11 -18.46 5.95
N ARG A 6 4.13 -17.70 5.53
CA ARG A 6 4.17 -16.22 5.60
C ARG A 6 4.66 -15.58 4.31
N ARG A 7 4.27 -16.15 3.17
CA ARG A 7 4.64 -15.62 1.86
C ARG A 7 3.84 -14.36 1.53
N ILE A 8 4.53 -13.24 1.34
CA ILE A 8 3.94 -12.04 0.73
C ILE A 8 3.92 -12.24 -0.79
N ARG A 9 2.74 -12.15 -1.39
CA ARG A 9 2.56 -12.21 -2.85
C ARG A 9 2.48 -10.78 -3.38
N ALA A 10 3.43 -10.40 -4.24
CA ALA A 10 3.47 -9.11 -4.89
C ALA A 10 3.95 -9.27 -6.33
N ALA A 11 3.42 -8.46 -7.25
CA ALA A 11 4.00 -8.32 -8.58
C ALA A 11 5.21 -7.40 -8.51
N HIS A 12 6.35 -7.87 -8.99
CA HIS A 12 7.58 -7.10 -9.01
C HIS A 12 8.42 -7.46 -10.23
N THR A 13 9.30 -6.55 -10.64
CA THR A 13 10.38 -6.79 -11.58
C THR A 13 11.71 -6.76 -10.82
N THR A 14 12.84 -6.81 -11.53
CA THR A 14 14.17 -6.61 -10.93
C THR A 14 14.35 -5.21 -10.33
N SER A 15 13.62 -4.20 -10.84
CA SER A 15 13.79 -2.79 -10.45
C SER A 15 12.54 -2.13 -9.87
N THR A 16 11.38 -2.79 -9.90
CA THR A 16 10.11 -2.19 -9.47
C THR A 16 9.27 -3.17 -8.65
N ILE A 17 8.50 -2.63 -7.70
CA ILE A 17 7.43 -3.35 -7.00
C ILE A 17 6.10 -2.65 -7.30
N THR A 18 5.04 -3.43 -7.51
CA THR A 18 3.69 -2.88 -7.65
C THR A 18 3.00 -2.87 -6.29
N VAL A 19 2.56 -1.69 -5.86
CA VAL A 19 1.83 -1.52 -4.60
C VAL A 19 0.40 -1.08 -4.92
N TYR A 20 -0.58 -1.80 -4.36
CA TYR A 20 -1.96 -1.33 -4.35
C TYR A 20 -2.14 -0.29 -3.25
N GLN A 21 -2.38 0.95 -3.67
CA GLN A 21 -2.55 2.10 -2.78
C GLN A 21 -4.00 2.16 -2.27
N ALA A 22 -4.20 2.06 -0.95
CA ALA A 22 -5.51 2.26 -0.33
C ALA A 22 -5.96 3.74 -0.30
N TYR A 23 -5.04 4.67 -0.57
CA TYR A 23 -5.27 6.10 -0.56
C TYR A 23 -5.42 6.67 -1.98
N ARG A 24 -6.16 7.78 -2.10
CA ARG A 24 -6.27 8.53 -3.36
C ARG A 24 -4.87 8.94 -3.89
N PRO A 25 -4.69 9.11 -5.22
CA PRO A 25 -3.40 9.45 -5.82
C PRO A 25 -2.69 10.66 -5.19
N GLN A 26 -3.46 11.68 -4.80
CA GLN A 26 -2.99 12.90 -4.11
C GLN A 26 -2.33 12.66 -2.74
N ILE A 27 -2.53 11.49 -2.11
CA ILE A 27 -1.84 11.08 -0.89
C ILE A 27 -0.74 10.08 -1.22
N GLY A 28 -1.05 9.12 -2.10
CA GLY A 28 -0.17 7.99 -2.35
C GLY A 28 1.09 8.29 -3.15
N GLN A 29 0.95 9.05 -4.23
CA GLN A 29 2.11 9.37 -5.06
C GLN A 29 3.13 10.24 -4.32
N PRO A 30 2.74 11.32 -3.59
CA PRO A 30 3.68 12.07 -2.77
C PRO A 30 4.32 11.20 -1.69
N ALA A 31 3.54 10.34 -1.02
CA ALA A 31 4.08 9.46 0.02
C ALA A 31 5.14 8.47 -0.51
N ALA A 32 4.92 7.87 -1.69
CA ALA A 32 5.89 6.98 -2.31
C ALA A 32 7.15 7.73 -2.79
N ARG A 33 6.99 8.96 -3.28
CA ARG A 33 8.10 9.78 -3.81
C ARG A 33 8.97 10.37 -2.69
N GLU A 34 8.36 10.85 -1.62
CA GLU A 34 9.02 11.64 -0.57
C GLU A 34 9.30 10.83 0.70
N GLY A 35 8.76 9.61 0.79
CA GLY A 35 8.83 8.79 2.00
C GLY A 35 8.06 9.35 3.18
N ARG A 36 7.16 10.33 2.95
CA ARG A 36 6.36 11.00 4.00
C ARG A 36 4.95 11.32 3.50
N PHE A 37 3.98 11.21 4.39
CA PHE A 37 2.60 11.57 4.04
C PHE A 37 2.43 13.09 3.91
N PRO A 38 1.68 13.56 2.90
CA PRO A 38 1.40 14.99 2.74
C PRO A 38 0.39 15.48 3.81
N PRO A 39 0.23 16.80 4.00
CA PRO A 39 -0.73 17.38 4.95
C PRO A 39 -2.19 16.95 4.73
N ALA A 40 -2.53 16.50 3.51
CA ALA A 40 -3.85 15.95 3.18
C ALA A 40 -4.14 14.60 3.85
N TRP A 41 -3.11 13.87 4.29
CA TRP A 41 -3.27 12.64 5.04
C TRP A 41 -3.65 12.95 6.48
N LYS A 42 -4.59 12.17 7.04
CA LYS A 42 -4.96 12.27 8.45
C LYS A 42 -5.05 10.87 9.07
N ARG A 43 -4.45 10.72 10.26
CA ARG A 43 -4.39 9.45 11.00
C ARG A 43 -5.77 8.95 11.45
N ASP A 44 -6.68 9.87 11.75
CA ASP A 44 -8.07 9.61 12.18
C ASP A 44 -8.95 9.01 11.07
N ARG A 45 -8.59 9.21 9.80
CA ARG A 45 -9.31 8.68 8.63
C ARG A 45 -8.94 7.25 8.24
N MET A 46 -8.13 6.56 9.05
CA MET A 46 -7.78 5.16 8.82
C MET A 46 -9.00 4.26 9.08
N THR A 47 -9.93 4.18 8.13
CA THR A 47 -10.97 3.16 8.14
C THR A 47 -10.41 1.89 7.51
N TRP A 48 -10.23 0.84 8.31
CA TRP A 48 -9.97 -0.49 7.78
C TRP A 48 -11.13 -0.86 6.85
N VAL A 49 -10.85 -1.04 5.56
CA VAL A 49 -11.80 -1.68 4.66
C VAL A 49 -11.89 -3.13 5.11
N LYS A 50 -12.98 -3.46 5.81
CA LYS A 50 -13.37 -4.84 6.09
C LYS A 50 -14.08 -5.36 4.85
N GLU A 51 -13.59 -6.44 4.25
CA GLU A 51 -14.37 -7.18 3.24
C GLU A 51 -15.70 -7.59 3.86
N ARG A 52 -16.82 -7.26 3.19
CA ARG A 52 -18.07 -7.97 3.44
C ARG A 52 -17.96 -9.31 2.72
N SER A 53 -18.43 -10.36 3.39
CA SER A 53 -18.54 -11.71 2.85
C SER A 53 -19.23 -11.75 1.49
#